data_AF-A0A2E6D9U0-F1
#
_entry.id   AF-A0A2E6D9U0-F1
#
_cell.length_a   1.000
_cell.length_b   1.000
_cell.length_c   1.000
_cell.angle_alpha   90.00
_cell.angle_beta   90.00
_cell.angle_gamma   90.00
#
_symmetry.space_group_name_H-M   'P 1'
#
loop_
_entity.id
_entity.type
_entity.pdbx_description
1 polymer ?
#
loop_
_entity_poly.entity_id
_entity_poly.type
_entity_poly.pdbx_seq_one_letter_code
_entity_poly.pdbx_strand_id
1 'polypeptide(L)'
;MSNSQDKTPAGRTSPWELAVGPEPKHWDDWVEYDAEAWPERKENHYRCIPTICFNCESGCGLLAFVDKSSGDIAKFEGNPLHPGSRGRLCAKGPATINQVNDTERILKPLKRKGPRGGGEWEEVSWEEAVADIGKRIGKALREERHDEIMYHVGRPGEDHFAMRMLQAWGVDAHNSHTNVCSASARLGYSLSFGADRPSPDYANAKFILLISAHLETGHYFNPHAQRIIEAKNGGARIAVVDTRLSNTSTHADRWISPWPGSEAAMLLSVARLLLTSGRVDKEFMERWTNWQDYLTAKDPGGPQTLDRYLELLAEEYVKYTPAYAMAECQIEEGTVEYLADRISEAGSEFTSHLWRSTAAGNLGGWQVARALLLLHSLTGSVGTKGGLNPNSWDKFVPKPSLAPPPHSRWNERLWPKEWPLAHYEMSFLLPHLLFLVIVQNLVQIVELLLLHVGEQKSRVHNQRQEHIV
;
A
#
# COMPACT_ATOMS: atom_id res chain seq x y z
N MET A 1 3.99 -18.58 52.45
CA MET A 1 4.79 -17.57 51.75
C MET A 1 5.91 -18.27 51.02
N SER A 2 5.75 -18.53 49.73
CA SER A 2 6.83 -19.00 48.85
C SER A 2 6.68 -18.27 47.52
N ASN A 3 7.76 -17.57 47.16
CA ASN A 3 7.89 -16.63 46.05
C ASN A 3 7.16 -17.04 44.78
N SER A 4 6.26 -16.17 44.32
CA SER A 4 5.89 -16.06 42.91
C SER A 4 7.13 -15.60 42.15
N GLN A 5 7.86 -16.57 41.58
CA GLN A 5 8.87 -16.25 40.58
C GLN A 5 8.21 -15.52 39.42
N ASP A 6 8.66 -14.29 39.24
CA ASP A 6 8.93 -13.61 37.97
C ASP A 6 8.67 -14.51 36.74
N LYS A 7 7.43 -14.49 36.26
CA LYS A 7 7.11 -14.93 34.90
C LYS A 7 7.00 -13.68 34.06
N THR A 8 8.14 -13.19 33.57
CA THR A 8 8.15 -12.46 32.30
C THR A 8 7.32 -13.32 31.32
N PRO A 9 6.27 -12.79 30.66
CA PRO A 9 5.46 -13.61 29.78
C PRO A 9 6.39 -14.19 28.72
N ALA A 10 6.58 -15.51 28.71
CA ALA A 10 7.30 -16.17 27.64
C ALA A 10 6.69 -15.68 26.33
N GLY A 11 7.51 -15.08 25.46
CA GLY A 11 7.06 -14.64 24.15
C GLY A 11 6.34 -15.79 23.46
N ARG A 12 5.17 -15.51 22.90
CA ARG A 12 4.26 -16.51 22.29
C ARG A 12 5.03 -17.32 21.24
N THR A 13 5.17 -18.63 21.44
CA THR A 13 6.00 -19.49 20.60
C THR A 13 5.25 -20.16 19.45
N SER A 14 3.91 -20.12 19.47
CA SER A 14 3.10 -20.88 18.53
C SER A 14 1.76 -20.18 18.18
N PRO A 15 1.34 -20.18 16.89
CA PRO A 15 -0.03 -19.79 16.51
C PRO A 15 -1.10 -20.68 17.15
N TRP A 16 -0.71 -21.88 17.59
CA TRP A 16 -1.58 -22.93 18.13
C TRP A 16 -1.82 -22.79 19.64
N GLU A 17 -1.09 -21.90 20.33
CA GLU A 17 -1.27 -21.59 21.76
C GLU A 17 -2.39 -20.55 22.00
N LEU A 18 -3.03 -20.08 20.93
CA LEU A 18 -4.12 -19.11 21.01
C LEU A 18 -5.41 -19.85 21.35
N ALA A 19 -5.77 -19.88 22.64
CA ALA A 19 -7.11 -20.26 23.11
C ALA A 19 -8.16 -19.17 22.76
N VAL A 20 -8.07 -18.61 21.55
CA VAL A 20 -8.90 -17.51 21.05
C VAL A 20 -9.70 -18.03 19.86
N GLY A 21 -10.89 -18.56 20.13
CA GLY A 21 -11.78 -19.11 19.11
C GLY A 21 -11.83 -20.65 19.07
N PRO A 22 -12.62 -21.23 18.16
CA PRO A 22 -12.87 -22.66 18.10
C PRO A 22 -11.63 -23.47 17.69
N GLU A 23 -11.37 -24.59 18.37
CA GLU A 23 -10.31 -25.50 17.97
C GLU A 23 -10.61 -26.14 16.59
N PRO A 24 -9.60 -26.32 15.72
CA PRO A 24 -9.81 -26.84 14.36
C PRO A 24 -10.55 -28.17 14.27
N LYS A 25 -10.35 -29.05 15.26
CA LYS A 25 -11.03 -30.36 15.33
C LYS A 25 -12.55 -30.25 15.48
N HIS A 26 -13.07 -29.07 15.84
CA HIS A 26 -14.49 -28.77 15.99
C HIS A 26 -15.05 -27.92 14.84
N TRP A 27 -14.26 -27.60 13.81
CA TRP A 27 -14.72 -26.71 12.74
C TRP A 27 -15.82 -27.31 11.86
N ASP A 28 -15.99 -28.63 11.80
CA ASP A 28 -17.10 -29.24 11.06
C ASP A 28 -18.45 -29.17 11.78
N ASP A 29 -18.42 -28.97 13.11
CA ASP A 29 -19.60 -28.85 13.97
C ASP A 29 -19.26 -28.09 15.26
N TRP A 30 -19.20 -26.77 15.16
CA TRP A 30 -19.00 -25.89 16.29
C TRP A 30 -20.34 -25.51 16.91
N VAL A 31 -20.46 -25.69 18.22
CA VAL A 31 -21.70 -25.44 18.96
C VAL A 31 -21.56 -24.15 19.76
N GLU A 32 -22.49 -23.22 19.56
CA GLU A 32 -22.69 -22.06 20.42
C GLU A 32 -24.11 -22.05 20.98
N TYR A 33 -24.29 -21.45 22.15
CA TYR A 33 -25.62 -21.27 22.71
C TYR A 33 -26.19 -19.91 22.32
N ASP A 34 -27.46 -19.89 21.93
CA ASP A 34 -28.21 -18.68 21.63
C ASP A 34 -28.41 -17.87 22.92
N ALA A 35 -27.73 -16.74 23.02
CA ALA A 35 -27.79 -15.88 24.20
C ALA A 35 -29.17 -15.22 24.40
N GLU A 36 -29.96 -15.06 23.33
CA GLU A 36 -31.31 -14.48 23.40
C GLU A 36 -32.36 -15.49 23.86
N ALA A 37 -32.06 -16.79 23.76
CA ALA A 37 -32.97 -17.86 24.16
C ALA A 37 -33.04 -18.07 25.69
N TRP A 38 -32.31 -17.30 26.50
CA TRP A 38 -32.28 -17.47 27.94
C TRP A 38 -33.70 -17.42 28.57
N PRO A 39 -34.07 -18.39 29.45
CA PRO A 39 -33.24 -19.40 30.09
C PRO A 39 -33.09 -20.73 29.33
N GLU A 40 -33.67 -20.87 28.15
CA GLU A 40 -33.58 -22.08 27.34
C GLU A 40 -32.16 -22.23 26.77
N ARG A 41 -31.62 -23.45 26.85
CA ARG A 41 -30.33 -23.79 26.23
C ARG A 41 -30.59 -24.19 24.78
N LYS A 42 -30.70 -23.20 23.91
CA LYS A 42 -30.82 -23.43 22.47
C LYS A 42 -29.42 -23.45 21.85
N GLU A 43 -29.09 -24.56 21.21
CA GLU A 43 -27.83 -24.76 20.51
C GLU A 43 -27.93 -24.30 19.05
N ASN A 44 -26.91 -23.56 18.59
CA ASN A 44 -26.67 -23.23 17.20
C ASN A 44 -25.43 -23.99 16.72
N HIS A 45 -25.56 -24.67 15.58
CA HIS A 45 -24.50 -25.50 15.01
C HIS A 45 -23.91 -24.83 13.76
N TYR A 46 -22.60 -24.60 13.78
CA TYR A 46 -21.87 -23.94 12.71
C TYR A 46 -20.82 -24.85 12.09
N ARG A 47 -20.63 -24.73 10.77
CA ARG A 47 -19.38 -25.12 10.10
C ARG A 47 -18.48 -23.89 10.02
N CYS A 48 -17.30 -23.97 10.62
CA CYS A 48 -16.29 -22.93 10.62
C CYS A 48 -15.35 -23.08 9.42
N ILE A 49 -15.39 -22.14 8.47
CA ILE A 49 -14.62 -22.19 7.22
C ILE A 49 -13.57 -21.07 7.21
N PRO A 50 -12.26 -21.39 7.17
CA PRO A 50 -11.22 -20.38 7.03
C PRO A 50 -11.32 -19.63 5.70
N THR A 51 -11.17 -18.31 5.77
CA THR A 51 -11.07 -17.45 4.59
C THR A 51 -10.17 -16.24 4.89
N ILE A 52 -9.99 -15.35 3.91
CA ILE A 52 -9.12 -14.18 4.02
C ILE A 52 -9.95 -12.91 3.85
N CYS A 53 -9.78 -11.96 4.76
CA CYS A 53 -10.39 -10.64 4.66
C CYS A 53 -9.81 -9.89 3.46
N PHE A 54 -10.69 -9.42 2.57
CA PHE A 54 -10.30 -8.74 1.33
C PHE A 54 -10.49 -7.21 1.37
N ASN A 55 -10.82 -6.65 2.54
CA ASN A 55 -11.05 -5.21 2.72
C ASN A 55 -9.79 -4.33 2.60
N CYS A 56 -8.60 -4.87 2.85
CA CYS A 56 -7.32 -4.19 2.66
C CYS A 56 -6.21 -5.21 2.40
N GLU A 57 -4.98 -4.77 2.09
CA GLU A 57 -3.88 -5.71 1.80
C GLU A 57 -3.28 -6.39 3.04
N SER A 58 -3.79 -6.14 4.25
CA SER A 58 -3.36 -6.91 5.43
C SER A 58 -3.67 -8.40 5.32
N GLY A 59 -4.64 -8.80 4.49
CA GLY A 59 -5.02 -10.20 4.28
C GLY A 59 -5.28 -10.95 5.59
N CYS A 60 -5.98 -10.33 6.54
CA CYS A 60 -6.21 -10.95 7.85
C CYS A 60 -7.06 -12.22 7.71
N GLY A 61 -6.69 -13.28 8.42
CA GLY A 61 -7.48 -14.51 8.43
C GLY A 61 -8.82 -14.32 9.11
N LEU A 62 -9.88 -14.70 8.42
CA LEU A 62 -11.24 -14.78 8.90
C LEU A 62 -11.63 -16.25 9.10
N LEU A 63 -12.57 -16.48 10.01
CA LEU A 63 -13.29 -17.74 10.16
C LEU A 63 -14.78 -17.43 9.93
N ALA A 64 -15.34 -17.99 8.87
CA ALA A 64 -16.76 -17.87 8.54
C ALA A 64 -17.55 -18.93 9.29
N PHE A 65 -18.55 -18.53 10.06
CA PHE A 65 -19.44 -19.44 10.77
C PHE A 65 -20.67 -19.65 9.90
N VAL A 66 -20.74 -20.77 9.22
CA VAL A 66 -21.85 -21.14 8.34
C VAL A 66 -22.86 -21.96 9.14
N ASP A 67 -24.07 -21.44 9.29
CA ASP A 67 -25.13 -22.16 10.00
C ASP A 67 -25.48 -23.46 9.24
N LYS A 68 -25.45 -24.58 9.95
CA LYS A 68 -25.62 -25.90 9.31
C LYS A 68 -27.07 -26.19 8.90
N SER A 69 -28.05 -25.45 9.42
CA SER A 69 -29.46 -25.64 9.09
C SER A 69 -29.88 -24.89 7.83
N SER A 70 -29.38 -23.65 7.67
CA SER A 70 -29.70 -22.75 6.55
C SER A 70 -28.65 -22.80 5.43
N GLY A 71 -27.39 -23.07 5.77
CA GLY A 71 -26.26 -22.92 4.85
C GLY A 71 -25.77 -21.49 4.72
N ASP A 72 -26.36 -20.54 5.45
CA ASP A 72 -26.00 -19.12 5.39
C ASP A 72 -24.82 -18.80 6.31
N ILE A 73 -24.06 -17.76 5.94
CA ILE A 73 -22.99 -17.24 6.79
C ILE A 73 -23.64 -16.43 7.92
N ALA A 74 -23.53 -16.90 9.15
CA ALA A 74 -24.08 -16.20 10.32
C ALA A 74 -23.16 -15.06 10.79
N LYS A 75 -21.84 -15.28 10.80
CA LYS A 75 -20.85 -14.30 11.25
C LYS A 75 -19.45 -14.58 10.72
N PHE A 76 -18.58 -13.57 10.85
CA PHE A 76 -17.13 -13.69 10.66
C PHE A 76 -16.39 -13.32 11.94
N GLU A 77 -15.48 -14.18 12.35
CA GLU A 77 -14.52 -13.89 13.43
C GLU A 77 -13.08 -14.05 12.92
N GLY A 78 -12.09 -13.76 13.77
CA GLY A 78 -10.70 -13.90 13.39
C GLY A 78 -10.24 -15.35 13.43
N ASN A 79 -9.54 -15.79 12.39
CA ASN A 79 -8.93 -17.11 12.39
C ASN A 79 -7.69 -17.12 13.31
N PRO A 80 -7.70 -17.87 14.43
CA PRO A 80 -6.56 -17.91 15.36
C PRO A 80 -5.28 -18.44 14.70
N LEU A 81 -5.42 -19.33 13.72
CA LEU A 81 -4.28 -19.99 13.07
C LEU A 81 -3.59 -19.13 12.03
N HIS A 82 -4.18 -18.00 11.65
CA HIS A 82 -3.59 -17.15 10.61
C HIS A 82 -2.29 -16.49 11.13
N PRO A 83 -1.13 -16.71 10.50
CA PRO A 83 0.18 -16.36 11.07
C PRO A 83 0.40 -14.84 11.22
N GLY A 84 -0.22 -14.05 10.34
CA GLY A 84 -0.19 -12.59 10.40
C GLY A 84 -1.05 -12.05 11.55
N SER A 85 -2.37 -12.13 11.37
CA SER A 85 -3.38 -11.57 12.28
C SER A 85 -3.57 -12.29 13.61
N ARG A 86 -3.23 -13.59 13.77
CA ARG A 86 -3.33 -14.33 15.04
C ARG A 86 -4.71 -14.22 15.70
N GLY A 87 -5.78 -14.35 14.90
CA GLY A 87 -7.18 -14.19 15.36
C GLY A 87 -7.63 -12.75 15.65
N ARG A 88 -6.76 -11.74 15.59
CA ARG A 88 -7.16 -10.34 15.82
C ARG A 88 -7.68 -9.71 14.55
N LEU A 89 -8.80 -8.99 14.64
CA LEU A 89 -9.41 -8.26 13.52
C LEU A 89 -9.67 -6.80 13.89
N CYS A 90 -9.62 -5.93 12.89
CA CYS A 90 -10.23 -4.61 12.98
C CYS A 90 -11.74 -4.70 12.67
N ALA A 91 -12.48 -3.62 12.90
CA ALA A 91 -13.94 -3.56 12.67
C ALA A 91 -14.38 -3.97 11.26
N LYS A 92 -13.52 -3.80 10.24
CA LYS A 92 -13.81 -4.19 8.86
C LYS A 92 -13.95 -5.71 8.67
N GLY A 93 -13.25 -6.51 9.50
CA GLY A 93 -13.25 -7.98 9.36
C GLY A 93 -14.66 -8.56 9.56
N PRO A 94 -15.26 -8.42 10.74
CA PRO A 94 -16.62 -8.88 11.00
C PRO A 94 -17.67 -8.24 10.09
N ALA A 95 -17.49 -6.96 9.74
CA ALA A 95 -18.39 -6.21 8.85
C ALA A 95 -18.44 -6.74 7.40
N THR A 96 -17.59 -7.72 7.04
CA THR A 96 -17.65 -8.41 5.73
C THR A 96 -19.01 -9.04 5.49
N ILE A 97 -19.75 -9.44 6.54
CA ILE A 97 -21.11 -9.98 6.38
C ILE A 97 -22.06 -9.00 5.69
N ASN A 98 -21.92 -7.71 5.95
CA ASN A 98 -22.74 -6.68 5.31
C ASN A 98 -22.47 -6.61 3.81
N GLN A 99 -21.24 -6.88 3.37
CA GLN A 99 -20.89 -6.89 1.93
C GLN A 99 -21.43 -8.13 1.24
N VAL A 100 -21.51 -9.27 1.94
CA VAL A 100 -22.13 -10.49 1.39
C VAL A 100 -23.63 -10.29 1.24
N ASN A 101 -24.26 -9.68 2.24
CA ASN A 101 -25.72 -9.51 2.31
C ASN A 101 -26.20 -8.16 1.76
N ASP A 102 -25.33 -7.40 1.08
CA ASP A 102 -25.67 -6.10 0.54
C ASP A 102 -26.79 -6.24 -0.52
N THR A 103 -27.90 -5.56 -0.27
CA THR A 103 -29.10 -5.59 -1.11
C THR A 103 -28.90 -4.90 -2.47
N GLU A 104 -27.85 -4.10 -2.62
CA GLU A 104 -27.50 -3.40 -3.86
C GLU A 104 -26.51 -4.19 -4.73
N ARG A 105 -26.14 -5.42 -4.35
CA ARG A 105 -25.25 -6.26 -5.15
C ARG A 105 -25.82 -6.53 -6.54
N ILE A 106 -24.97 -6.35 -7.54
CA ILE A 106 -25.26 -6.77 -8.92
C ILE A 106 -25.09 -8.30 -8.99
N LEU A 107 -26.22 -9.02 -9.06
CA LEU A 107 -26.24 -10.49 -9.05
C LEU A 107 -26.20 -11.11 -10.47
N LYS A 108 -26.40 -10.30 -11.51
CA LYS A 108 -26.44 -10.72 -12.90
C LYS A 108 -25.68 -9.73 -13.80
N PRO A 109 -25.14 -10.17 -14.95
CA PRO A 109 -24.55 -9.26 -15.92
C PRO A 109 -25.55 -8.22 -16.41
N LEU A 110 -25.08 -6.98 -16.54
CA LEU A 110 -25.85 -5.84 -17.05
C LEU A 110 -25.18 -5.26 -18.29
N LYS A 111 -26.00 -4.86 -19.27
CA LYS A 111 -25.57 -4.17 -20.48
C LYS A 111 -26.18 -2.77 -20.50
N ARG A 112 -25.38 -1.77 -20.87
CA ARG A 112 -25.86 -0.39 -20.92
C ARG A 112 -26.88 -0.25 -22.05
N LYS A 113 -28.04 0.29 -21.71
CA LYS A 113 -29.06 0.71 -22.66
C LYS A 113 -28.88 2.20 -22.96
N GLY A 114 -28.88 2.58 -24.24
CA GLY A 114 -28.73 3.98 -24.64
C GLY A 114 -27.33 4.59 -24.46
N PRO A 115 -27.23 5.93 -24.47
CA PRO A 115 -25.95 6.65 -24.46
C PRO A 115 -25.21 6.52 -23.12
N ARG A 116 -23.88 6.66 -23.18
CA ARG A 116 -23.03 6.71 -21.98
C ARG A 116 -23.48 7.86 -21.08
N GLY A 117 -23.63 7.59 -19.78
CA GLY A 117 -24.09 8.58 -18.79
C GLY A 117 -25.61 8.62 -18.57
N GLY A 118 -26.40 7.90 -19.37
CA GLY A 118 -27.86 7.85 -19.20
C GLY A 118 -28.37 7.03 -18.02
N GLY A 119 -27.52 6.20 -17.40
CA GLY A 119 -27.90 5.40 -16.23
C GLY A 119 -28.84 4.22 -16.51
N GLU A 120 -29.19 3.96 -17.78
CA GLU A 120 -30.07 2.86 -18.16
C GLU A 120 -29.30 1.56 -18.41
N TRP A 121 -29.79 0.46 -17.84
CA TRP A 121 -29.19 -0.87 -17.94
C TRP A 121 -30.26 -1.93 -18.21
N GLU A 122 -29.87 -2.99 -18.93
CA GLU A 122 -30.68 -4.19 -19.15
C GLU A 122 -29.92 -5.43 -18.67
N GLU A 123 -30.62 -6.39 -18.08
CA GLU A 123 -30.03 -7.68 -17.69
C GLU A 123 -29.73 -8.52 -18.95
N VAL A 124 -28.56 -9.16 -18.98
CA VAL A 124 -28.15 -10.09 -20.05
C VAL A 124 -27.56 -11.37 -19.47
N SER A 125 -27.47 -12.43 -20.27
CA SER A 125 -26.82 -13.66 -19.83
C SER A 125 -25.30 -13.51 -19.77
N TRP A 126 -24.63 -14.41 -19.03
CA TRP A 126 -23.17 -14.48 -19.01
C TRP A 126 -22.59 -14.78 -20.40
N GLU A 127 -23.23 -15.67 -21.16
CA GLU A 127 -22.82 -16.00 -22.54
C GLU A 127 -22.89 -14.78 -23.44
N GLU A 128 -23.97 -13.97 -23.37
CA GLU A 128 -24.08 -12.74 -24.16
C GLU A 128 -22.99 -11.73 -23.76
N ALA A 129 -22.81 -11.48 -22.45
CA ALA A 129 -21.83 -10.52 -21.96
C ALA A 129 -20.40 -10.87 -22.39
N VAL A 130 -20.02 -12.15 -22.21
CA VAL A 130 -18.69 -12.65 -22.59
C VAL A 130 -18.51 -12.63 -24.11
N ALA A 131 -19.54 -13.01 -24.88
CA ALA A 131 -19.47 -12.99 -26.35
C ALA A 131 -19.32 -11.57 -26.91
N ASP A 132 -20.06 -10.58 -26.39
CA ASP A 132 -19.94 -9.18 -26.84
C ASP A 132 -18.55 -8.60 -26.55
N ILE A 133 -18.06 -8.75 -25.31
CA ILE A 133 -16.73 -8.26 -24.90
C ILE A 133 -15.64 -8.98 -25.71
N GLY A 134 -15.71 -10.31 -25.81
CA GLY A 134 -14.76 -11.13 -26.56
C GLY A 134 -14.73 -10.80 -28.05
N LYS A 135 -15.87 -10.53 -28.68
CA LYS A 135 -15.95 -10.11 -30.10
C LYS A 135 -15.20 -8.80 -30.34
N ARG A 136 -15.32 -7.83 -29.43
CA ARG A 136 -14.66 -6.51 -29.53
C ARG A 136 -13.15 -6.64 -29.34
N ILE A 137 -12.71 -7.37 -28.31
CA ILE A 137 -11.29 -7.67 -28.08
C ILE A 137 -10.70 -8.39 -29.29
N GLY A 138 -11.35 -9.46 -29.75
CA GLY A 138 -10.89 -10.23 -30.91
C GLY A 138 -10.86 -9.41 -32.21
N LYS A 139 -11.78 -8.45 -32.38
CA LYS A 139 -11.72 -7.51 -33.51
C LYS A 139 -10.48 -6.63 -33.44
N ALA A 140 -10.20 -6.02 -32.29
CA ALA A 140 -9.01 -5.19 -32.10
C ALA A 140 -7.71 -5.95 -32.38
N LEU A 141 -7.61 -7.19 -31.88
CA LEU A 141 -6.45 -8.06 -32.14
C LEU A 141 -6.28 -8.40 -33.62
N ARG A 142 -7.36 -8.79 -34.34
CA ARG A 142 -7.29 -9.08 -35.78
C ARG A 142 -6.96 -7.87 -36.64
N GLU A 143 -7.28 -6.67 -36.16
CA GLU A 143 -6.97 -5.40 -36.82
C GLU A 143 -5.62 -4.82 -36.36
N GLU A 144 -4.82 -5.57 -35.59
CA GLU A 144 -3.50 -5.16 -35.08
C GLU A 144 -3.55 -3.94 -34.13
N ARG A 145 -4.71 -3.64 -33.53
CA ARG A 145 -4.96 -2.51 -32.61
C ARG A 145 -4.74 -2.91 -31.14
N HIS A 146 -3.57 -3.47 -30.83
CA HIS A 146 -3.26 -4.03 -29.51
C HIS A 146 -3.31 -2.97 -28.40
N ASP A 147 -2.89 -1.73 -28.68
CA ASP A 147 -2.83 -0.62 -27.70
C ASP A 147 -4.21 0.00 -27.38
N GLU A 148 -5.29 -0.52 -27.98
CA GLU A 148 -6.67 -0.14 -27.69
C GLU A 148 -7.37 -1.06 -26.68
N ILE A 149 -6.68 -2.10 -26.23
CA ILE A 149 -7.15 -2.98 -25.15
C ILE A 149 -6.50 -2.50 -23.86
N MET A 150 -7.29 -2.31 -22.81
CA MET A 150 -6.81 -1.90 -21.49
C MET A 150 -7.50 -2.71 -20.40
N TYR A 151 -6.71 -3.31 -19.51
CA TYR A 151 -7.18 -3.95 -18.30
C TYR A 151 -6.90 -3.02 -17.11
N HIS A 152 -7.96 -2.41 -16.59
CA HIS A 152 -7.89 -1.65 -15.35
C HIS A 152 -8.33 -2.51 -14.17
N VAL A 153 -7.47 -2.64 -13.15
CA VAL A 153 -7.78 -3.38 -11.94
C VAL A 153 -7.74 -2.49 -10.70
N GLY A 154 -8.84 -2.55 -9.94
CA GLY A 154 -8.88 -2.12 -8.55
C GLY A 154 -8.08 -3.10 -7.69
N ARG A 155 -8.68 -3.65 -6.64
CA ARG A 155 -8.03 -4.67 -5.82
C ARG A 155 -7.94 -6.00 -6.61
N PRO A 156 -6.74 -6.52 -6.94
CA PRO A 156 -6.63 -7.83 -7.58
C PRO A 156 -6.98 -8.93 -6.57
N GLY A 157 -7.92 -9.81 -6.94
CA GLY A 157 -8.33 -10.99 -6.14
C GLY A 157 -7.67 -12.29 -6.58
N GLU A 158 -6.78 -12.19 -7.55
CA GLU A 158 -6.00 -13.29 -8.10
C GLU A 158 -4.58 -12.81 -8.35
N ASP A 159 -3.65 -13.75 -8.33
CA ASP A 159 -2.26 -13.53 -8.64
C ASP A 159 -1.92 -14.21 -9.99
N HIS A 160 -1.52 -13.41 -10.98
CA HIS A 160 -0.93 -13.77 -12.29
C HIS A 160 -1.87 -14.17 -13.44
N PHE A 161 -3.11 -14.59 -13.22
CA PHE A 161 -4.00 -15.06 -14.30
C PHE A 161 -4.28 -13.97 -15.33
N ALA A 162 -4.77 -12.80 -14.92
CA ALA A 162 -5.08 -11.71 -15.84
C ALA A 162 -3.84 -11.24 -16.59
N MET A 163 -2.72 -11.09 -15.89
CA MET A 163 -1.45 -10.67 -16.50
C MET A 163 -0.93 -11.68 -17.52
N ARG A 164 -1.03 -12.97 -17.21
CA ARG A 164 -0.66 -14.03 -18.15
C ARG A 164 -1.57 -14.03 -19.37
N MET A 165 -2.88 -13.77 -19.20
CA MET A 165 -3.82 -13.67 -20.31
C MET A 165 -3.51 -12.49 -21.24
N LEU A 166 -3.23 -11.30 -20.69
CA LEU A 166 -2.83 -10.13 -21.49
C LEU A 166 -1.54 -10.41 -22.29
N GLN A 167 -0.54 -11.00 -21.63
CA GLN A 167 0.69 -11.39 -22.29
C GLN A 167 0.45 -12.43 -23.40
N ALA A 168 -0.43 -13.42 -23.16
CA ALA A 168 -0.79 -14.42 -24.16
C ALA A 168 -1.54 -13.84 -25.37
N TRP A 169 -2.26 -12.73 -25.19
CA TRP A 169 -2.87 -11.97 -26.29
C TRP A 169 -1.86 -11.07 -27.02
N GLY A 170 -0.61 -11.01 -26.57
CA GLY A 170 0.41 -10.10 -27.10
C GLY A 170 0.08 -8.64 -26.82
N VAL A 171 -0.59 -8.36 -25.70
CA VAL A 171 -1.04 -7.03 -25.31
C VAL A 171 -0.31 -6.59 -24.04
N ASP A 172 0.25 -5.38 -24.09
CA ASP A 172 0.73 -4.66 -22.91
C ASP A 172 -0.34 -3.65 -22.48
N ALA A 173 -1.16 -4.01 -21.49
CA ALA A 173 -2.43 -3.34 -21.19
C ALA A 173 -2.76 -3.30 -19.69
N HIS A 174 -1.75 -3.33 -18.82
CA HIS A 174 -2.00 -3.33 -17.38
C HIS A 174 -2.03 -1.91 -16.82
N ASN A 175 -3.13 -1.59 -16.14
CA ASN A 175 -3.24 -0.39 -15.32
C ASN A 175 -3.89 -0.77 -13.99
N SER A 176 -3.22 -0.52 -12.87
CA SER A 176 -3.77 -0.83 -11.56
C SER A 176 -4.01 0.43 -10.73
N HIS A 177 -4.82 0.31 -9.67
CA HIS A 177 -4.95 1.37 -8.66
C HIS A 177 -3.63 1.66 -7.91
N THR A 178 -2.53 0.92 -8.16
CA THR A 178 -1.22 1.20 -7.55
C THR A 178 -0.76 2.62 -7.87
N ASN A 179 -1.14 3.15 -9.04
CA ASN A 179 -0.80 4.50 -9.47
C ASN A 179 -1.30 5.62 -8.55
N VAL A 180 -2.48 5.44 -7.96
CA VAL A 180 -3.05 6.35 -6.95
C VAL A 180 -2.77 5.91 -5.52
N CYS A 181 -2.33 4.67 -5.33
CA CYS A 181 -2.16 4.09 -4.00
C CYS A 181 -0.75 4.25 -3.45
N SER A 182 0.23 3.57 -4.06
CA SER A 182 1.55 3.40 -3.44
C SER A 182 2.73 3.53 -4.40
N ALA A 183 2.49 3.68 -5.71
CA ALA A 183 3.54 3.72 -6.74
C ALA A 183 4.72 4.63 -6.38
N SER A 184 4.43 5.81 -5.82
CA SER A 184 5.48 6.75 -5.45
C SER A 184 6.40 6.23 -4.32
N ALA A 185 5.87 5.66 -3.24
CA ALA A 185 6.74 5.00 -2.26
C ALA A 185 7.53 3.84 -2.88
N ARG A 186 6.87 3.00 -3.69
CA ARG A 186 7.50 1.82 -4.31
C ARG A 186 8.66 2.20 -5.21
N LEU A 187 8.54 3.28 -5.99
CA LEU A 187 9.63 3.83 -6.79
C LEU A 187 10.87 4.10 -5.93
N GLY A 188 10.70 4.79 -4.80
CA GLY A 188 11.83 5.09 -3.92
C GLY A 188 12.49 3.83 -3.34
N TYR A 189 11.70 2.84 -2.93
CA TYR A 189 12.22 1.53 -2.49
C TYR A 189 12.96 0.80 -3.61
N SER A 190 12.37 0.74 -4.81
CA SER A 190 12.92 0.03 -5.96
C SER A 190 14.24 0.62 -6.43
N LEU A 191 14.36 1.96 -6.46
CA LEU A 191 15.61 2.65 -6.82
C LEU A 191 16.74 2.47 -5.81
N SER A 192 16.42 2.14 -4.55
CA SER A 192 17.42 2.08 -3.48
C SER A 192 17.92 0.67 -3.20
N PHE A 193 17.05 -0.35 -3.11
CA PHE A 193 17.46 -1.73 -2.81
C PHE A 193 16.85 -2.80 -3.72
N GLY A 194 16.22 -2.39 -4.83
CA GLY A 194 15.73 -3.31 -5.87
C GLY A 194 14.45 -4.09 -5.54
N ALA A 195 13.67 -3.67 -4.54
CA ALA A 195 12.39 -4.29 -4.19
C ALA A 195 11.25 -3.27 -4.14
N ASP A 196 10.01 -3.72 -4.34
CA ASP A 196 8.87 -2.82 -4.47
C ASP A 196 8.35 -2.32 -3.11
N ARG A 197 8.63 -3.02 -2.01
CA ARG A 197 8.16 -2.64 -0.66
C ARG A 197 9.17 -3.02 0.43
N PRO A 198 9.11 -2.35 1.59
CA PRO A 198 9.81 -2.79 2.79
C PRO A 198 9.04 -3.91 3.51
N SER A 199 9.76 -4.67 4.33
CA SER A 199 9.29 -5.67 5.29
C SER A 199 9.99 -5.43 6.63
N PRO A 200 9.46 -4.51 7.46
CA PRO A 200 10.04 -4.17 8.76
C PRO A 200 9.96 -5.33 9.76
N ASP A 201 11.06 -5.67 10.45
CA ASP A 201 11.04 -6.62 11.57
C ASP A 201 10.67 -5.93 12.89
N TYR A 202 9.43 -5.45 12.96
CA TYR A 202 8.96 -4.65 14.09
C TYR A 202 9.15 -5.31 15.45
N ALA A 203 8.99 -6.64 15.55
CA ALA A 203 8.98 -7.36 16.83
C ALA A 203 10.34 -7.35 17.54
N ASN A 204 11.43 -7.15 16.80
CA ASN A 204 12.79 -7.12 17.33
C ASN A 204 13.42 -5.72 17.26
N ALA A 205 12.67 -4.69 16.86
CA ALA A 205 13.20 -3.34 16.70
C ALA A 205 13.46 -2.67 18.06
N LYS A 206 14.48 -1.81 18.13
CA LYS A 206 14.73 -0.91 19.26
C LYS A 206 14.12 0.48 19.06
N PHE A 207 14.08 0.93 17.80
CA PHE A 207 13.41 2.18 17.43
C PHE A 207 12.59 1.98 16.16
N ILE A 208 11.34 2.46 16.21
CA ILE A 208 10.38 2.35 15.12
C ILE A 208 9.97 3.77 14.69
N LEU A 209 10.25 4.13 13.44
CA LEU A 209 9.80 5.38 12.83
C LEU A 209 8.64 5.14 11.85
N LEU A 210 7.44 5.59 12.21
CA LEU A 210 6.24 5.45 11.39
C LEU A 210 5.93 6.79 10.71
N ILE A 211 5.94 6.83 9.38
CA ILE A 211 5.66 8.03 8.59
C ILE A 211 4.33 7.87 7.86
N SER A 212 3.32 8.60 8.31
CA SER A 212 1.92 8.49 7.86
C SER A 212 1.42 7.02 7.83
N ALA A 213 1.86 6.25 8.82
CA ALA A 213 1.59 4.82 8.98
C ALA A 213 0.82 4.58 10.30
N HIS A 214 -0.38 4.01 10.20
CA HIS A 214 -1.35 3.98 11.30
C HIS A 214 -1.72 2.55 11.73
N LEU A 215 -1.50 2.21 13.00
CA LEU A 215 -1.86 0.94 13.60
C LEU A 215 -3.39 0.72 13.64
N GLU A 216 -4.16 1.78 13.88
CA GLU A 216 -5.61 1.68 14.10
C GLU A 216 -6.41 1.51 12.80
N THR A 217 -5.95 2.13 11.72
CA THR A 217 -6.70 2.28 10.47
C THR A 217 -5.86 2.02 9.23
N GLY A 218 -4.55 1.90 9.39
CA GLY A 218 -3.60 1.78 8.29
C GLY A 218 -3.79 0.49 7.52
N HIS A 219 -3.66 0.65 6.22
CA HIS A 219 -3.57 -0.44 5.27
C HIS A 219 -2.25 -1.21 5.52
N TYR A 220 -2.30 -2.55 5.57
CA TYR A 220 -1.28 -3.50 6.11
C TYR A 220 -1.17 -3.65 7.62
N PHE A 221 -1.71 -2.75 8.43
CA PHE A 221 -1.21 -2.66 9.80
C PHE A 221 -1.76 -3.64 10.82
N ASN A 222 -2.90 -4.31 10.63
CA ASN A 222 -3.43 -5.14 11.73
C ASN A 222 -2.46 -6.27 12.20
N PRO A 223 -1.77 -7.02 11.30
CA PRO A 223 -0.69 -7.92 11.70
C PRO A 223 0.53 -7.20 12.31
N HIS A 224 0.90 -6.03 11.77
CA HIS A 224 2.07 -5.26 12.21
C HIS A 224 1.86 -4.56 13.55
N ALA A 225 0.66 -4.05 13.83
CA ALA A 225 0.29 -3.36 15.05
C ALA A 225 0.57 -4.22 16.28
N GLN A 226 0.28 -5.53 16.18
CA GLN A 226 0.61 -6.49 17.24
C GLN A 226 2.11 -6.53 17.51
N ARG A 227 2.92 -6.60 16.46
CA ARG A 227 4.40 -6.70 16.54
C ARG A 227 5.02 -5.39 17.04
N ILE A 228 4.49 -4.25 16.60
CA ILE A 228 4.92 -2.92 17.04
C ILE A 228 4.63 -2.72 18.53
N ILE A 229 3.44 -3.11 19.00
CA ILE A 229 3.09 -3.03 20.43
C ILE A 229 3.85 -4.07 21.26
N GLU A 230 4.08 -5.28 20.74
CA GLU A 230 4.95 -6.29 21.36
C GLU A 230 6.37 -5.73 21.57
N ALA A 231 6.96 -5.09 20.55
CA ALA A 231 8.26 -4.43 20.66
C ALA A 231 8.26 -3.24 21.63
N LYS A 232 7.22 -2.39 21.59
CA LYS A 232 7.08 -1.28 22.55
C LYS A 232 7.05 -1.77 24.00
N ASN A 233 6.25 -2.80 24.27
CA ASN A 233 6.18 -3.42 25.59
C ASN A 233 7.50 -4.08 25.99
N GLY A 234 8.31 -4.50 25.01
CA GLY A 234 9.69 -4.96 25.19
C GLY A 234 10.73 -3.85 25.35
N GLY A 235 10.33 -2.58 25.33
CA GLY A 235 11.20 -1.41 25.54
C GLY A 235 11.56 -0.62 24.29
N ALA A 236 11.08 -1.02 23.11
CA ALA A 236 11.28 -0.26 21.87
C ALA A 236 10.62 1.13 21.96
N ARG A 237 11.26 2.13 21.36
CA ARG A 237 10.71 3.49 21.25
C ARG A 237 10.06 3.71 19.90
N ILE A 238 8.99 4.48 19.86
CA ILE A 238 8.22 4.77 18.66
C ILE A 238 8.14 6.28 18.42
N ALA A 239 8.53 6.71 17.23
CA ALA A 239 8.22 8.04 16.73
C ALA A 239 7.20 7.95 15.57
N VAL A 240 6.23 8.85 15.56
CA VAL A 240 5.20 8.93 14.53
C VAL A 240 5.26 10.30 13.87
N VAL A 241 5.46 10.31 12.56
CA VAL A 241 5.40 11.48 11.70
C VAL A 241 4.03 11.51 11.04
N ASP A 242 3.17 12.43 11.45
CA ASP A 242 1.80 12.54 10.97
C ASP A 242 1.28 13.97 11.17
N THR A 243 0.56 14.52 10.19
CA THR A 243 -0.04 15.86 10.27
C THR A 243 -1.21 15.91 11.24
N ARG A 244 -1.82 14.76 11.54
CA ARG A 244 -2.84 14.62 12.58
C ARG A 244 -2.27 13.89 13.80
N LEU A 245 -2.79 14.23 14.98
CA LEU A 245 -2.62 13.39 16.16
C LEU A 245 -3.50 12.14 16.02
N SER A 246 -2.98 11.10 15.35
CA SER A 246 -3.66 9.82 15.16
C SER A 246 -3.73 9.01 16.45
N ASN A 247 -4.58 7.97 16.49
CA ASN A 247 -4.57 7.03 17.62
C ASN A 247 -3.21 6.32 17.73
N THR A 248 -2.52 6.10 16.61
CA THR A 248 -1.14 5.63 16.63
C THR A 248 -0.21 6.64 17.28
N SER A 249 -0.34 7.92 16.96
CA SER A 249 0.44 9.01 17.56
C SER A 249 0.24 9.09 19.08
N THR A 250 -0.96 8.82 19.61
CA THR A 250 -1.19 8.78 21.07
C THR A 250 -0.48 7.63 21.77
N HIS A 251 -0.02 6.62 21.03
CA HIS A 251 0.82 5.53 21.52
C HIS A 251 2.30 5.70 21.16
N ALA A 252 2.72 6.84 20.60
CA ALA A 252 4.13 7.10 20.31
C ALA A 252 4.86 7.72 21.52
N ASP A 253 6.17 7.55 21.58
CA ASP A 253 7.04 8.32 22.48
C ASP A 253 7.21 9.76 21.97
N ARG A 254 7.16 9.96 20.65
CA ARG A 254 7.22 11.27 20.00
C ARG A 254 6.25 11.32 18.82
N TRP A 255 5.36 12.31 18.82
CA TRP A 255 4.59 12.69 17.64
C TRP A 255 5.22 13.92 16.99
N ILE A 256 5.39 13.88 15.67
CA ILE A 256 5.99 14.94 14.87
C ILE A 256 4.99 15.27 13.76
N SER A 257 4.61 16.55 13.66
CA SER A 257 3.64 17.02 12.67
C SER A 257 4.29 18.05 11.74
N PRO A 258 5.07 17.61 10.74
CA PRO A 258 5.69 18.51 9.78
C PRO A 258 4.65 19.09 8.81
N TRP A 259 5.00 20.17 8.12
CA TRP A 259 4.26 20.61 6.95
C TRP A 259 4.24 19.51 5.88
N PRO A 260 3.07 19.19 5.28
CA PRO A 260 2.98 18.13 4.27
C PRO A 260 3.94 18.37 3.10
N GLY A 261 4.78 17.38 2.79
CA GLY A 261 5.74 17.43 1.69
C GLY A 261 7.17 17.82 2.11
N SER A 262 7.37 18.29 3.35
CA SER A 262 8.69 18.67 3.86
C SER A 262 9.46 17.51 4.49
N GLU A 263 8.87 16.32 4.59
CA GLU A 263 9.43 15.21 5.39
C GLU A 263 10.81 14.77 4.90
N ALA A 264 11.08 14.86 3.59
CA ALA A 264 12.41 14.56 3.05
C ALA A 264 13.49 15.50 3.60
N ALA A 265 13.19 16.80 3.81
CA ALA A 265 14.13 17.76 4.39
C ALA A 265 14.48 17.41 5.84
N MET A 266 13.49 16.98 6.63
CA MET A 266 13.70 16.48 7.99
C MET A 266 14.61 15.25 8.00
N LEU A 267 14.31 14.24 7.18
CA LEU A 267 15.10 12.99 7.12
C LEU A 267 16.53 13.24 6.63
N LEU A 268 16.73 14.12 5.64
CA LEU A 268 18.08 14.51 5.19
C LEU A 268 18.84 15.30 6.26
N SER A 269 18.14 16.04 7.12
CA SER A 269 18.77 16.73 8.25
C SER A 269 19.23 15.75 9.33
N VAL A 270 18.47 14.67 9.55
CA VAL A 270 18.90 13.55 10.38
C VAL A 270 20.13 12.86 9.77
N ALA A 271 20.10 12.59 8.46
CA ALA A 271 21.23 11.97 7.74
C ALA A 271 22.52 12.81 7.88
N ARG A 272 22.41 14.13 7.69
CA ARG A 272 23.53 15.07 7.88
C ARG A 272 24.09 15.01 9.31
N LEU A 273 23.23 14.97 10.33
CA LEU A 273 23.70 14.83 11.71
C LEU A 273 24.45 13.51 11.92
N LEU A 274 23.95 12.38 11.43
CA LEU A 274 24.64 11.10 11.53
C LEU A 274 26.02 11.14 10.85
N LEU A 275 26.09 11.68 9.62
CA LEU A 275 27.34 11.84 8.86
C LEU A 275 28.36 12.72 9.57
N THR A 276 27.98 13.94 9.93
CA THR A 276 28.89 14.93 10.54
C THR A 276 29.35 14.57 11.95
N SER A 277 28.63 13.68 12.65
CA SER A 277 29.01 13.16 13.96
C SER A 277 29.69 11.79 13.91
N GLY A 278 29.93 11.24 12.71
CA GLY A 278 30.55 9.93 12.53
C GLY A 278 29.71 8.75 13.03
N ARG A 279 28.41 8.95 13.26
CA ARG A 279 27.44 7.93 13.71
C ARG A 279 26.92 7.10 12.53
N VAL A 280 27.84 6.51 11.79
CA VAL A 280 27.57 5.74 10.57
C VAL A 280 28.21 4.35 10.68
N ASP A 281 27.47 3.32 10.27
CA ASP A 281 27.99 1.97 10.11
C ASP A 281 28.89 1.91 8.86
N LYS A 282 30.19 2.16 9.07
CA LYS A 282 31.19 2.16 7.99
C LYS A 282 31.30 0.79 7.31
N GLU A 283 31.16 -0.31 8.04
CA GLU A 283 31.28 -1.67 7.48
C GLU A 283 30.10 -1.97 6.54
N PHE A 284 28.90 -1.50 6.88
CA PHE A 284 27.76 -1.58 5.98
C PHE A 284 27.98 -0.71 4.74
N MET A 285 28.35 0.55 4.94
CA MET A 285 28.56 1.49 3.83
C MET A 285 29.63 0.99 2.85
N GLU A 286 30.73 0.42 3.35
CA GLU A 286 31.81 -0.10 2.51
C GLU A 286 31.40 -1.28 1.63
N ARG A 287 30.62 -2.23 2.20
CA ARG A 287 30.32 -3.51 1.56
C ARG A 287 29.05 -3.50 0.72
N TRP A 288 28.04 -2.76 1.15
CA TRP A 288 26.66 -2.91 0.66
C TRP A 288 26.15 -1.68 -0.09
N THR A 289 27.01 -0.70 -0.35
CA THR A 289 26.67 0.47 -1.15
C THR A 289 27.58 0.60 -2.36
N ASN A 290 27.16 1.41 -3.33
CA ASN A 290 27.90 1.71 -4.56
C ASN A 290 28.78 2.96 -4.40
N TRP A 291 29.43 3.12 -3.24
CA TRP A 291 30.20 4.33 -2.92
C TRP A 291 31.35 4.59 -3.91
N GLN A 292 31.97 3.54 -4.47
CA GLN A 292 33.02 3.68 -5.48
C GLN A 292 32.48 4.25 -6.80
N ASP A 293 31.27 3.87 -7.22
CA ASP A 293 30.62 4.42 -8.42
C ASP A 293 30.32 5.91 -8.22
N TYR A 294 29.88 6.28 -7.01
CA TYR A 294 29.70 7.68 -6.65
C TYR A 294 31.01 8.47 -6.78
N LEU A 295 32.12 7.98 -6.20
CA LEU A 295 33.41 8.67 -6.28
C LEU A 295 33.93 8.76 -7.71
N THR A 296 33.80 7.69 -8.49
CA THR A 296 34.17 7.68 -9.91
C THR A 296 33.42 8.76 -10.69
N ALA A 297 32.14 8.97 -10.37
CA ALA A 297 31.30 9.95 -11.05
C ALA A 297 31.46 11.39 -10.53
N LYS A 298 31.72 11.58 -9.23
CA LYS A 298 31.67 12.88 -8.55
C LYS A 298 33.03 13.43 -8.13
N ASP A 299 34.00 12.57 -7.88
CA ASP A 299 35.36 12.95 -7.47
C ASP A 299 36.42 12.01 -8.09
N PRO A 300 36.49 11.89 -9.44
CA PRO A 300 37.39 10.93 -10.11
C PRO A 300 38.88 11.21 -9.87
N GLY A 301 39.24 12.44 -9.50
CA GLY A 301 40.62 12.85 -9.19
C GLY A 301 40.97 12.81 -7.70
N GLY A 302 39.99 12.59 -6.82
CA GLY A 302 40.17 12.57 -5.38
C GLY A 302 40.57 11.20 -4.83
N PRO A 303 40.84 11.10 -3.51
CA PRO A 303 41.08 9.83 -2.84
C PRO A 303 39.90 8.87 -2.99
N GLN A 304 40.17 7.66 -3.48
CA GLN A 304 39.15 6.62 -3.66
C GLN A 304 38.94 5.82 -2.36
N THR A 305 38.56 6.50 -1.29
CA THR A 305 38.37 5.93 0.05
C THR A 305 36.95 6.14 0.56
N LEU A 306 36.48 5.24 1.42
CA LEU A 306 35.17 5.38 2.05
C LEU A 306 35.04 6.68 2.85
N ASP A 307 36.09 7.07 3.58
CA ASP A 307 36.07 8.33 4.35
C ASP A 307 35.87 9.54 3.44
N ARG A 308 36.52 9.58 2.26
CA ARG A 308 36.32 10.64 1.27
C ARG A 308 34.88 10.66 0.73
N TYR A 309 34.31 9.48 0.49
CA TYR A 309 32.90 9.37 0.11
C TYR A 309 31.96 9.92 1.20
N LEU A 310 32.19 9.58 2.47
CA LEU A 310 31.36 10.04 3.57
C LEU A 310 31.49 11.56 3.79
N GLU A 311 32.67 12.12 3.62
CA GLU A 311 32.90 13.58 3.61
C GLU A 311 32.09 14.28 2.52
N LEU A 312 32.22 13.83 1.27
CA LEU A 312 31.46 14.38 0.14
C LEU A 312 29.95 14.24 0.32
N LEU A 313 29.49 13.12 0.87
CA LEU A 313 28.08 12.92 1.18
C LEU A 313 27.58 13.88 2.26
N ALA A 314 28.41 14.19 3.27
CA ALA A 314 28.10 15.20 4.28
C ALA A 314 28.06 16.62 3.68
N GLU A 315 28.96 16.92 2.74
CA GLU A 315 28.99 18.19 1.99
C GLU A 315 27.75 18.35 1.09
N GLU A 316 27.33 17.31 0.37
CA GLU A 316 26.11 17.31 -0.46
C GLU A 316 24.86 17.71 0.37
N TYR A 317 24.82 17.28 1.62
CA TYR A 317 23.71 17.56 2.54
C TYR A 317 23.96 18.74 3.49
N VAL A 318 24.98 19.58 3.24
CA VAL A 318 25.38 20.65 4.16
C VAL A 318 24.24 21.60 4.55
N LYS A 319 23.32 21.88 3.62
CA LYS A 319 22.19 22.79 3.81
C LYS A 319 21.14 22.25 4.80
N TYR A 320 21.04 20.94 4.97
CA TYR A 320 20.02 20.27 5.79
C TYR A 320 20.40 20.30 7.28
N THR A 321 20.56 21.51 7.82
CA THR A 321 20.82 21.71 9.25
C THR A 321 19.54 21.52 10.07
N PRO A 322 19.62 21.25 11.39
CA PRO A 322 18.44 21.24 12.25
C PRO A 322 17.62 22.53 12.16
N ALA A 323 18.27 23.70 12.11
CA ALA A 323 17.61 24.98 11.92
C ALA A 323 16.86 25.08 10.58
N TYR A 324 17.44 24.54 9.50
CA TYR A 324 16.74 24.45 8.20
C TYR A 324 15.51 23.55 8.30
N ALA A 325 15.61 22.37 8.90
CA ALA A 325 14.47 21.47 9.07
C ALA A 325 13.36 22.09 9.91
N MET A 326 13.70 22.80 11.00
CA MET A 326 12.72 23.53 11.82
C MET A 326 11.94 24.55 10.97
N ALA A 327 12.64 25.34 10.17
CA ALA A 327 12.01 26.36 9.33
C ALA A 327 11.18 25.75 8.19
N GLU A 328 11.74 24.78 7.46
CA GLU A 328 11.10 24.14 6.31
C GLU A 328 9.91 23.27 6.73
N CYS A 329 10.08 22.49 7.80
CA CYS A 329 9.08 21.52 8.23
C CYS A 329 8.12 22.06 9.28
N GLN A 330 8.39 23.23 9.86
CA GLN A 330 7.61 23.81 10.97
C GLN A 330 7.49 22.83 12.15
N ILE A 331 8.63 22.20 12.50
CA ILE A 331 8.75 21.24 13.60
C ILE A 331 9.46 21.87 14.80
N GLU A 332 9.20 21.33 15.99
CA GLU A 332 9.81 21.78 17.25
C GLU A 332 11.35 21.61 17.21
N GLU A 333 12.04 22.55 17.87
CA GLU A 333 13.48 22.45 18.15
C GLU A 333 13.85 21.11 18.81
N GLY A 334 15.03 20.58 18.49
CA GLY A 334 15.49 19.30 19.03
C GLY A 334 14.87 18.07 18.37
N THR A 335 13.89 18.21 17.46
CA THR A 335 13.25 17.07 16.80
C THR A 335 14.23 16.29 15.92
N VAL A 336 15.09 16.97 15.17
CA VAL A 336 16.08 16.33 14.28
C VAL A 336 17.14 15.60 15.11
N GLU A 337 17.59 16.23 16.18
CA GLU A 337 18.54 15.68 17.15
C GLU A 337 17.96 14.43 17.82
N TYR A 338 16.73 14.50 18.33
CA TYR A 338 16.03 13.36 18.91
C TYR A 338 15.97 12.18 17.95
N LEU A 339 15.59 12.41 16.68
CA LEU A 339 15.55 11.35 15.68
C LEU A 339 16.94 10.77 15.41
N ALA A 340 17.96 11.62 15.24
CA ALA A 340 19.33 11.17 15.00
C ALA A 340 19.87 10.33 16.17
N ASP A 341 19.60 10.74 17.41
CA ASP A 341 20.02 10.04 18.61
C ASP A 341 19.33 8.68 18.71
N ARG A 342 17.99 8.64 18.59
CA ARG A 342 17.23 7.37 18.65
C ARG A 342 17.60 6.40 17.53
N ILE A 343 17.81 6.90 16.31
CA ILE A 343 18.22 6.09 15.16
C ILE A 343 19.63 5.54 15.35
N SER A 344 20.57 6.38 15.78
CA SER A 344 21.94 5.95 16.05
C SER A 344 22.03 4.96 17.21
N GLU A 345 21.26 5.15 18.28
CA GLU A 345 21.21 4.23 19.42
C GLU A 345 20.63 2.86 19.05
N ALA A 346 19.64 2.84 18.16
CA ALA A 346 19.07 1.60 17.63
C ALA A 346 20.04 0.89 16.68
N GLY A 347 20.84 1.63 15.90
CA GLY A 347 21.83 1.07 14.99
C GLY A 347 21.18 0.15 13.95
N SER A 348 21.59 -1.12 13.94
CA SER A 348 21.01 -2.14 13.06
C SER A 348 19.56 -2.50 13.43
N GLU A 349 19.13 -2.30 14.68
CA GLU A 349 17.77 -2.56 15.15
C GLU A 349 16.82 -1.36 14.94
N PHE A 350 17.16 -0.47 13.99
CA PHE A 350 16.30 0.62 13.53
C PHE A 350 15.37 0.14 12.41
N THR A 351 14.06 0.32 12.59
CA THR A 351 13.07 0.01 11.55
C THR A 351 12.15 1.19 11.26
N SER A 352 11.59 1.22 10.06
CA SER A 352 10.68 2.29 9.67
C SER A 352 9.62 1.83 8.69
N HIS A 353 8.58 2.64 8.53
CA HIS A 353 7.59 2.44 7.51
C HIS A 353 7.00 3.75 7.02
N LEU A 354 6.93 3.91 5.71
CA LEU A 354 6.35 5.06 5.04
C LEU A 354 5.06 4.63 4.35
N TRP A 355 3.96 5.34 4.61
CA TRP A 355 2.69 5.03 3.99
C TRP A 355 1.83 6.27 3.65
N ARG A 356 0.94 6.15 2.66
CA ARG A 356 -0.13 7.11 2.28
C ARG A 356 0.28 8.57 2.15
N SER A 357 0.02 9.42 3.14
CA SER A 357 0.00 10.89 2.98
C SER A 357 1.31 11.39 2.42
N THR A 358 2.41 11.00 3.05
CA THR A 358 3.75 11.43 2.66
C THR A 358 4.22 10.79 1.35
N ALA A 359 3.79 9.55 1.07
CA ALA A 359 4.16 8.82 -0.14
C ALA A 359 3.38 9.26 -1.39
N ALA A 360 2.06 9.35 -1.28
CA ALA A 360 1.13 9.53 -2.41
C ALA A 360 0.46 10.91 -2.43
N GLY A 361 0.47 11.64 -1.30
CA GLY A 361 -0.20 12.94 -1.17
C GLY A 361 0.61 14.13 -1.68
N ASN A 362 1.91 13.96 -1.95
CA ASN A 362 2.81 15.06 -2.31
C ASN A 362 3.57 14.77 -3.62
N LEU A 363 3.85 15.84 -4.37
CA LEU A 363 4.78 15.76 -5.50
C LEU A 363 6.16 15.34 -4.99
N GLY A 364 6.71 14.26 -5.55
CA GLY A 364 8.02 13.77 -5.14
C GLY A 364 8.04 12.89 -3.89
N GLY A 365 6.91 12.35 -3.42
CA GLY A 365 6.84 11.47 -2.23
C GLY A 365 7.81 10.26 -2.26
N TRP A 366 8.22 9.82 -3.45
CA TRP A 366 9.26 8.81 -3.66
C TRP A 366 10.63 9.21 -3.09
N GLN A 367 10.94 10.51 -2.99
CA GLN A 367 12.16 11.00 -2.37
C GLN A 367 12.14 10.81 -0.85
N VAL A 368 10.96 10.80 -0.22
CA VAL A 368 10.86 10.49 1.21
C VAL A 368 11.26 9.05 1.47
N ALA A 369 10.81 8.11 0.63
CA ALA A 369 11.24 6.72 0.71
C ALA A 369 12.77 6.58 0.55
N ARG A 370 13.37 7.32 -0.40
CA ARG A 370 14.83 7.33 -0.61
C ARG A 370 15.60 7.92 0.56
N ALA A 371 15.13 9.05 1.11
CA ALA A 371 15.74 9.67 2.28
C ALA A 371 15.63 8.75 3.51
N LEU A 372 14.51 8.05 3.67
CA LEU A 372 14.32 7.08 4.74
C LEU A 372 15.26 5.87 4.58
N LEU A 373 15.40 5.33 3.38
CA LEU A 373 16.35 4.25 3.10
C LEU A 373 17.82 4.68 3.24
N LEU A 374 18.15 5.94 2.96
CA LEU A 374 19.48 6.47 3.25
C LEU A 374 19.81 6.34 4.74
N LEU A 375 18.86 6.64 5.63
CA LEU A 375 19.07 6.45 7.08
C LEU A 375 19.31 4.98 7.42
N HIS A 376 18.59 4.05 6.78
CA HIS A 376 18.83 2.62 6.98
C HIS A 376 20.21 2.18 6.52
N SER A 377 20.69 2.69 5.38
CA SER A 377 22.06 2.42 4.91
C SER A 377 23.10 3.00 5.87
N LEU A 378 22.90 4.24 6.34
CA LEU A 378 23.83 4.88 7.28
C LEU A 378 23.93 4.14 8.61
N THR A 379 22.87 3.48 9.09
CA THR A 379 22.91 2.71 10.34
C THR A 379 23.14 1.20 10.16
N GLY A 380 23.30 0.73 8.92
CA GLY A 380 23.46 -0.70 8.64
C GLY A 380 22.25 -1.56 9.04
N SER A 381 21.05 -0.98 9.05
CA SER A 381 19.83 -1.66 9.50
C SER A 381 19.09 -2.43 8.40
N VAL A 382 19.56 -2.38 7.16
CA VAL A 382 18.98 -3.18 6.06
C VAL A 382 19.34 -4.66 6.24
N GLY A 383 18.35 -5.54 6.21
CA GLY A 383 18.58 -6.99 6.23
C GLY A 383 18.96 -7.57 7.58
N THR A 384 18.70 -6.85 8.67
CA THR A 384 19.10 -7.24 10.03
C THR A 384 17.89 -7.54 10.93
N LYS A 385 18.12 -8.31 12.00
CA LYS A 385 17.09 -8.56 13.02
C LYS A 385 16.72 -7.24 13.70
N GLY A 386 15.43 -6.93 13.75
CA GLY A 386 14.93 -5.64 14.23
C GLY A 386 15.04 -4.48 13.24
N GLY A 387 15.64 -4.72 12.07
CA GLY A 387 15.88 -3.73 11.04
C GLY A 387 14.79 -3.71 9.96
N LEU A 388 15.20 -3.40 8.73
CA LEU A 388 14.32 -3.30 7.56
C LEU A 388 14.72 -4.28 6.47
N ASN A 389 13.83 -5.19 6.08
CA ASN A 389 14.08 -6.13 4.98
C ASN A 389 13.39 -5.66 3.70
N PRO A 390 13.90 -6.04 2.52
CA PRO A 390 13.12 -6.04 1.28
C PRO A 390 11.99 -7.07 1.37
N ASN A 391 10.78 -6.72 0.95
CA ASN A 391 9.64 -7.65 1.00
C ASN A 391 9.84 -8.91 0.14
N SER A 392 10.64 -8.83 -0.91
CA SER A 392 10.92 -9.95 -1.79
C SER A 392 11.68 -11.09 -1.10
N TRP A 393 12.32 -10.83 0.05
CA TRP A 393 13.02 -11.85 0.84
C TRP A 393 12.04 -12.72 1.65
N ASP A 394 10.90 -12.15 2.03
CA ASP A 394 9.90 -12.79 2.87
C ASP A 394 8.66 -13.27 2.07
N LYS A 395 8.67 -13.09 0.75
CA LYS A 395 7.54 -13.42 -0.13
C LYS A 395 7.82 -14.67 -0.97
N PHE A 396 6.98 -15.69 -0.82
CA PHE A 396 6.92 -16.80 -1.77
C PHE A 396 5.85 -16.54 -2.83
N VAL A 397 6.24 -16.59 -4.10
CA VAL A 397 5.32 -16.51 -5.23
C VAL A 397 5.57 -17.72 -6.15
N PRO A 398 4.56 -18.57 -6.37
CA PRO A 398 4.72 -19.70 -7.29
C PRO A 398 4.96 -19.18 -8.72
N LYS A 399 6.01 -19.68 -9.37
CA LYS A 399 6.29 -19.35 -10.76
C LYS A 399 5.46 -20.27 -11.68
N PRO A 400 4.75 -19.71 -12.68
CA PRO A 400 4.06 -20.54 -13.68
C PRO A 400 5.05 -21.45 -14.41
N SER A 401 4.62 -22.68 -14.74
CA SER A 401 5.45 -23.65 -15.48
C SER A 401 5.73 -23.25 -16.92
N LEU A 402 4.89 -22.39 -17.50
CA LEU A 402 5.00 -21.87 -18.86
C LEU A 402 4.58 -20.40 -18.89
N ALA A 403 5.46 -19.54 -19.42
CA ALA A 403 5.16 -18.15 -19.69
C ALA A 403 4.84 -17.96 -21.19
N PRO A 404 3.85 -17.14 -21.54
CA PRO A 404 3.70 -16.67 -22.92
C PRO A 404 4.97 -15.94 -23.39
N PRO A 405 5.18 -15.78 -24.72
CA PRO A 405 6.31 -15.01 -25.23
C PRO A 405 6.28 -13.55 -24.73
N PRO A 406 7.43 -12.88 -24.64
CA PRO A 406 7.47 -11.45 -24.32
C PRO A 406 6.75 -10.65 -25.42
N HIS A 407 6.20 -9.49 -25.03
CA HIS A 407 5.65 -8.55 -25.99
C HIS A 407 6.78 -7.97 -26.86
N SER A 408 6.52 -7.77 -28.15
CA SER A 408 7.46 -7.16 -29.10
C SER A 408 7.09 -5.72 -29.46
N ARG A 409 6.02 -5.20 -28.86
CA ARG A 409 5.47 -3.87 -29.14
C ARG A 409 5.66 -2.96 -27.95
N TRP A 410 5.95 -1.71 -28.24
CA TRP A 410 6.01 -0.63 -27.26
C TRP A 410 4.66 0.08 -27.22
N ASN A 411 4.02 0.09 -26.05
CA ASN A 411 2.76 0.81 -25.86
C ASN A 411 3.05 2.23 -25.33
N GLU A 412 3.14 3.22 -26.23
CA GLU A 412 3.37 4.63 -25.85
C GLU A 412 2.27 5.20 -24.94
N ARG A 413 1.07 4.58 -24.87
CA ARG A 413 0.00 5.03 -23.96
C ARG A 413 0.27 4.64 -22.51
N LEU A 414 0.98 3.54 -22.28
CA LEU A 414 1.41 3.10 -20.95
C LEU A 414 2.80 3.62 -20.58
N TRP A 415 3.71 3.65 -21.57
CA TRP A 415 5.11 3.97 -21.37
C TRP A 415 5.56 5.13 -22.27
N PRO A 416 4.99 6.33 -22.11
CA PRO A 416 5.40 7.48 -22.90
C PRO A 416 6.86 7.85 -22.64
N LYS A 417 7.62 8.13 -23.70
CA LYS A 417 9.05 8.48 -23.62
C LYS A 417 9.34 9.73 -22.80
N GLU A 418 8.38 10.66 -22.75
CA GLU A 418 8.49 11.90 -21.97
C GLU A 418 8.46 11.65 -20.46
N TRP A 419 7.96 10.47 -20.03
CA TRP A 419 7.80 10.11 -18.63
C TRP A 419 8.49 8.78 -18.31
N PRO A 420 9.83 8.74 -18.25
CA PRO A 420 10.58 7.49 -18.09
C PRO A 420 10.29 6.75 -16.77
N LEU A 421 9.77 7.45 -15.75
CA LEU A 421 9.35 6.86 -14.48
C LEU A 421 7.94 6.26 -14.52
N ALA A 422 7.23 6.36 -15.66
CA ALA A 422 5.91 5.75 -15.85
C ALA A 422 5.95 4.24 -15.58
N HIS A 423 7.09 3.59 -15.87
CA HIS A 423 7.36 2.18 -15.59
C HIS A 423 7.03 1.73 -14.16
N TYR A 424 7.13 2.64 -13.18
CA TYR A 424 6.83 2.38 -11.78
C TYR A 424 5.35 2.63 -11.42
N GLU A 425 4.47 2.68 -12.42
CA GLU A 425 3.04 3.02 -12.31
C GLU A 425 2.81 4.38 -11.63
N MET A 426 3.67 5.37 -11.84
CA MET A 426 3.56 6.67 -11.16
C MET A 426 2.23 7.39 -11.50
N SER A 427 1.69 8.14 -10.54
CA SER A 427 0.33 8.72 -10.60
C SER A 427 0.05 9.62 -11.80
N PHE A 428 1.06 10.24 -12.40
CA PHE A 428 0.91 11.02 -13.64
C PHE A 428 0.44 10.18 -14.84
N LEU A 429 0.54 8.85 -14.77
CA LEU A 429 0.04 7.93 -15.78
C LEU A 429 -1.49 8.03 -15.92
N LEU A 430 -2.24 8.14 -14.82
CA LEU A 430 -3.71 8.13 -14.88
C LEU A 430 -4.27 9.38 -15.60
N PRO A 431 -3.86 10.62 -15.27
CA PRO A 431 -4.20 11.78 -16.07
C PRO A 431 -3.81 11.63 -17.54
N HIS A 432 -2.65 11.05 -17.87
CA HIS A 432 -2.23 10.83 -19.26
C HIS A 432 -3.14 9.84 -20.01
N LEU A 433 -3.47 8.71 -19.39
CA LEU A 433 -4.42 7.72 -19.91
C LEU A 433 -5.80 8.34 -20.15
N LEU A 434 -6.25 9.23 -19.24
CA LEU A 434 -7.52 9.94 -19.38
C LEU A 434 -7.46 11.07 -20.42
N PHE A 435 -6.36 11.82 -20.47
CA PHE A 435 -6.18 12.95 -21.40
C PHE A 435 -6.20 12.48 -22.85
N LEU A 436 -5.55 11.38 -23.19
CA LEU A 436 -5.57 10.85 -24.56
C LEU A 436 -6.98 10.41 -24.98
N VAL A 437 -7.76 9.85 -24.05
CA VAL A 437 -9.18 9.55 -24.29
C VAL A 437 -10.01 10.82 -24.43
N ILE A 438 -9.76 11.85 -23.61
CA ILE A 438 -10.46 13.14 -23.67
C ILE A 438 -10.12 13.89 -24.96
N VAL A 439 -8.86 13.89 -25.40
CA VAL A 439 -8.41 14.52 -26.66
C VAL A 439 -8.95 13.81 -27.88
N GLN A 440 -9.04 12.48 -27.86
CA GLN A 440 -9.69 11.71 -28.93
C GLN A 440 -11.22 11.91 -28.97
N ASN A 441 -11.85 12.14 -27.81
CA ASN A 441 -13.30 12.41 -27.72
C ASN A 441 -13.64 13.90 -27.62
N LEU A 442 -12.66 14.80 -27.78
CA LEU A 442 -12.84 16.24 -27.62
C LEU A 442 -13.78 16.78 -28.70
N VAL A 443 -13.82 16.14 -29.88
CA VAL A 443 -14.82 16.41 -30.92
C VAL A 443 -16.24 16.11 -30.42
N GLN A 444 -16.46 14.96 -29.75
CA GLN A 444 -17.76 14.60 -29.17
C GLN A 444 -18.16 15.47 -27.98
N ILE A 445 -17.19 15.87 -27.14
CA ILE A 445 -17.43 16.76 -26.00
C ILE A 445 -17.74 18.18 -26.49
N VAL A 446 -17.05 18.66 -27.51
CA VAL A 446 -17.32 19.96 -28.16
C VAL A 446 -18.67 19.92 -28.88
N GLU A 447 -19.03 18.83 -29.57
CA GLU A 447 -20.37 18.66 -30.15
C GLU A 447 -21.47 18.65 -29.07
N LEU A 448 -21.28 17.95 -27.96
CA LEU A 448 -22.21 17.96 -26.83
C LEU A 448 -22.35 19.34 -26.18
N LEU A 449 -21.25 20.06 -26.01
CA LEU A 449 -21.25 21.44 -25.49
C LEU A 449 -21.91 22.42 -26.48
N LEU A 450 -21.69 22.27 -27.78
CA LEU A 450 -22.33 23.08 -28.82
C LEU A 450 -23.83 22.79 -28.92
N LEU A 451 -24.25 21.53 -28.79
CA LEU A 451 -25.67 21.14 -28.69
C LEU A 451 -26.33 21.74 -27.46
N HIS A 452 -25.66 21.69 -26.30
CA HIS A 452 -26.17 22.28 -25.06
C HIS A 452 -26.29 23.81 -25.13
N VAL A 453 -25.32 24.49 -25.76
CA VAL A 453 -25.38 25.94 -26.00
C VAL A 453 -26.45 26.29 -27.04
N GLY A 454 -26.68 25.43 -28.04
CA GLY A 454 -27.77 25.56 -29.01
C GLY A 454 -29.16 25.44 -28.38
N GLU A 455 -29.36 24.47 -27.50
CA GLU A 455 -30.61 24.28 -26.73
C GLU A 455 -30.86 25.40 -25.72
N GLN A 456 -29.81 25.96 -25.10
CA GLN A 456 -29.96 27.13 -24.24
C GLN A 456 -30.34 28.39 -25.04
N LYS A 457 -29.76 28.60 -26.22
CA LYS A 457 -30.14 29.72 -27.09
C LYS A 457 -31.59 29.62 -27.59
N SER A 458 -32.07 28.41 -27.93
CA SER A 458 -33.47 28.22 -28.36
C SER A 458 -34.47 28.44 -27.22
N ARG A 459 -34.15 27.99 -25.99
CA ARG A 459 -34.96 28.27 -24.79
C ARG A 459 -35.04 29.76 -24.45
N VAL A 460 -33.93 30.49 -24.54
CA VAL A 460 -33.90 31.94 -24.30
C VAL A 460 -34.62 32.72 -25.41
N HIS A 461 -34.60 32.23 -26.65
CA HIS A 461 -35.33 32.84 -27.77
C HIS A 461 -36.85 32.65 -27.65
N ASN A 462 -37.31 31.45 -27.26
CA ASN A 462 -38.73 31.17 -27.04
C ASN A 462 -39.29 31.92 -25.82
N GLN A 463 -38.54 32.02 -24.72
CA GLN A 463 -38.95 32.83 -23.55
C GLN A 463 -39.03 34.33 -23.86
N ARG A 464 -38.29 34.85 -24.85
CA ARG A 464 -38.40 36.26 -25.28
C ARG A 464 -39.60 36.52 -26.19
N GLN A 465 -40.14 35.53 -26.88
CA GLN A 465 -41.34 35.69 -27.71
C GLN A 465 -42.63 35.62 -26.89
N GLU A 466 -42.65 34.89 -25.77
CA GLU A 466 -43.83 34.82 -24.88
C GLU A 466 -44.05 36.09 -24.04
N HIS A 467 -43.09 37.02 -24.02
CA HIS A 467 -43.18 38.30 -23.30
C HIS A 467 -43.42 39.52 -24.21
N ILE A 468 -43.72 39.29 -25.49
CA ILE A 468 -44.13 40.34 -26.44
C ILE A 468 -45.41 39.90 -27.15
N VAL A 469 -46.51 39.78 -26.40
CA VAL A 469 -47.90 39.84 -26.88
C VAL A 469 -48.74 40.53 -25.82
#